data_AF-F4RRQ2-F1
#
_entry.id   AF-F4RRQ2-F1
#
_cell.length_a   1.000
_cell.length_b   1.000
_cell.length_c   1.000
_cell.angle_alpha   90.00
_cell.angle_beta   90.00
_cell.angle_gamma   90.00
#
_symmetry.space_group_name_H-M   'P 1'
#
loop_
_entity.id
_entity.type
_entity.pdbx_description
1 polymer ?
#
loop_
_entity_poly.entity_id
_entity_poly.type
_entity_poly.pdbx_seq_one_letter_code
_entity_poly.pdbx_strand_id
1 'polypeptide(L)'
;MSWHDLPYQEITPEVKREIQAMRLHGTLDPKRFVKGGIEKRLKEPIPDRFQFGHIIPSGQSSSTAKESIPKKRSFVEALIEDEEAKKWAKKKFLNDVQAKGASGGKVFWKNLKQKRQKS
;
A
#
# COMPACT_ATOMS: atom_id res chain seq x y z
N MET A 1 -23.66 -19.75 -17.75
CA MET A 1 -24.16 -18.43 -17.32
C MET A 1 -22.98 -17.63 -16.82
N SER A 2 -22.33 -16.87 -17.71
CA SER A 2 -21.22 -15.97 -17.40
C SER A 2 -21.76 -14.70 -16.76
N TRP A 3 -21.14 -14.24 -15.68
CA TRP A 3 -21.42 -12.95 -15.07
C TRP A 3 -21.03 -11.83 -16.03
N HIS A 4 -22.01 -11.20 -16.69
CA HIS A 4 -21.92 -9.99 -17.51
C HIS A 4 -20.64 -9.83 -18.37
N ASP A 5 -20.09 -10.94 -18.87
CA ASP A 5 -18.86 -11.00 -19.68
C ASP A 5 -17.65 -10.24 -19.12
N LEU A 6 -17.39 -10.38 -17.81
CA LEU A 6 -16.18 -9.82 -17.20
C LEU A 6 -14.92 -10.44 -17.83
N PRO A 7 -13.99 -9.63 -18.38
CA PRO A 7 -12.85 -10.14 -19.13
C PRO A 7 -11.86 -10.86 -18.22
N TYR A 8 -11.19 -11.88 -18.79
CA TYR A 8 -9.98 -12.45 -18.20
C TYR A 8 -8.84 -11.44 -18.33
N GLN A 9 -8.06 -11.26 -17.28
CA GLN A 9 -6.93 -10.32 -17.27
C GLN A 9 -5.63 -11.06 -17.06
N GLU A 10 -4.64 -10.75 -17.89
CA GLU A 10 -3.28 -11.24 -17.69
C GLU A 10 -2.60 -10.48 -16.54
N ILE A 11 -1.94 -11.23 -15.66
CA ILE A 11 -1.27 -10.64 -14.50
C ILE A 11 0.11 -10.13 -14.92
N THR A 12 0.14 -8.92 -15.45
CA THR A 12 1.39 -8.18 -15.70
C THR A 12 2.01 -7.70 -14.38
N PRO A 13 3.32 -7.40 -14.32
CA PRO A 13 3.95 -6.87 -13.10
C PRO A 13 3.34 -5.54 -12.63
N GLU A 14 2.84 -4.73 -13.56
CA GLU A 14 2.15 -3.47 -13.27
C GLU A 14 0.82 -3.72 -12.57
N VAL A 15 -0.01 -4.60 -13.13
CA VAL A 15 -1.30 -5.00 -12.55
C VAL A 15 -1.11 -5.65 -11.18
N LYS A 16 -0.08 -6.49 -11.02
CA LYS A 16 0.26 -7.06 -9.72
C LYS A 16 0.61 -5.99 -8.69
N ARG A 17 1.35 -4.95 -9.07
CA ARG A 17 1.69 -3.82 -8.20
C ARG A 17 0.44 -3.04 -7.78
N GLU A 18 -0.50 -2.83 -8.70
CA GLU A 18 -1.76 -2.17 -8.39
C GLU A 18 -2.59 -2.95 -7.38
N ILE A 19 -2.75 -4.26 -7.59
CA ILE A 19 -3.51 -5.12 -6.68
C ILE A 19 -2.84 -5.19 -5.31
N GLN A 20 -1.50 -5.26 -5.28
CA GLN A 20 -0.75 -5.23 -4.02
C GLN A 20 -0.94 -3.90 -3.30
N ALA A 21 -0.86 -2.77 -4.00
CA ALA A 21 -1.12 -1.47 -3.41
C ALA A 21 -2.55 -1.39 -2.84
N MET A 22 -3.55 -1.90 -3.56
CA MET A 22 -4.93 -1.93 -3.09
C MET A 22 -5.10 -2.78 -1.82
N ARG A 23 -4.41 -3.93 -1.73
CA ARG A 23 -4.41 -4.79 -0.53
C ARG A 23 -3.73 -4.14 0.67
N LEU A 24 -2.65 -3.40 0.42
CA LEU A 24 -1.81 -2.78 1.45
C LEU A 24 -2.25 -1.36 1.82
N HIS A 25 -3.16 -0.75 1.07
CA HIS A 25 -3.61 0.62 1.29
C HIS A 25 -4.07 0.89 2.74
N GLY A 26 -4.71 -0.08 3.40
CA GLY A 26 -5.11 0.05 4.81
C GLY A 26 -3.97 0.22 5.80
N THR A 27 -2.71 -0.02 5.42
CA THR A 27 -1.54 0.17 6.29
C THR A 27 -1.07 1.62 6.38
N LEU A 28 -1.52 2.46 5.44
CA LEU A 28 -1.06 3.83 5.31
C LEU A 28 -1.82 4.81 6.20
N ASP A 29 -2.96 4.38 6.74
CA ASP A 29 -3.72 5.12 7.75
C ASP A 29 -3.87 4.24 9.00
N PRO A 30 -3.29 4.63 10.15
CA PRO A 30 -3.38 3.86 11.39
C PRO A 30 -4.81 3.71 11.93
N LYS A 31 -5.77 4.52 11.46
CA LYS A 31 -7.16 4.49 11.91
C LYS A 31 -8.07 3.67 11.00
N ARG A 32 -7.57 3.18 9.87
CA ARG A 32 -8.35 2.36 8.93
C ARG A 32 -8.10 0.89 9.15
N PHE A 33 -9.06 0.24 9.81
CA PHE A 33 -9.04 -1.22 9.98
C PHE A 33 -9.84 -1.89 8.88
N VAL A 34 -9.16 -2.74 8.10
CA VAL A 34 -9.81 -3.50 7.04
C VAL A 34 -10.23 -4.87 7.55
N LYS A 35 -11.45 -5.31 7.22
CA LYS A 35 -11.96 -6.64 7.58
C LYS A 35 -11.00 -7.74 7.11
N GLY A 36 -10.68 -8.65 8.03
CA GLY A 36 -9.79 -9.79 7.78
C GLY A 36 -8.31 -9.49 7.97
N GLY A 37 -7.92 -8.24 8.23
CA GLY A 37 -6.51 -7.87 8.41
C GLY A 37 -5.70 -7.91 7.11
N ILE A 38 -4.45 -7.45 7.20
CA ILE A 38 -3.56 -7.28 6.04
C ILE A 38 -3.01 -8.64 5.59
N GLU A 39 -2.65 -9.51 6.53
CA GLU A 39 -2.06 -10.81 6.24
C GLU A 39 -2.98 -11.71 5.41
N LYS A 40 -4.28 -11.70 5.73
CA LYS A 40 -5.29 -12.46 4.99
C LYS A 40 -5.40 -11.96 3.55
N ARG A 41 -5.50 -10.64 3.38
CA ARG A 41 -5.60 -10.01 2.05
C ARG A 41 -4.37 -10.24 1.18
N LEU A 42 -3.19 -10.30 1.78
CA LEU A 42 -1.95 -10.57 1.04
C LEU A 42 -1.88 -12.03 0.57
N LYS A 43 -2.41 -12.97 1.35
CA LYS A 43 -2.44 -14.41 1.06
C LYS A 43 -3.56 -14.81 0.09
N GLU A 44 -4.63 -14.02 -0.01
CA GLU A 44 -5.72 -14.30 -0.95
C GLU A 44 -5.19 -14.33 -2.40
N PRO A 45 -5.54 -15.34 -3.22
CA PRO A 45 -5.13 -15.39 -4.61
C PRO A 45 -5.73 -14.21 -5.37
N ILE A 46 -5.04 -13.76 -6.42
CA ILE A 46 -5.57 -12.74 -7.32
C ILE A 46 -6.69 -13.39 -8.14
N PRO A 47 -7.89 -12.79 -8.25
CA PRO A 47 -8.94 -13.33 -9.10
C PRO A 47 -8.53 -13.29 -10.57
N ASP A 48 -8.94 -14.30 -11.34
CA ASP A 48 -8.64 -14.42 -12.79
C ASP A 48 -9.40 -13.40 -13.65
N ARG A 49 -10.54 -12.92 -13.17
CA ARG A 49 -11.42 -11.99 -13.89
C ARG A 49 -11.65 -10.75 -13.04
N PHE A 50 -11.22 -9.60 -13.54
CA PHE A 50 -11.40 -8.30 -12.90
C PHE A 50 -11.33 -7.18 -13.93
N GLN A 51 -11.77 -5.98 -13.55
CA GLN A 51 -11.66 -4.78 -14.39
C GLN A 51 -11.37 -3.59 -13.49
N PHE A 52 -10.48 -2.71 -13.96
CA PHE A 52 -10.26 -1.40 -13.34
C PHE A 52 -11.21 -0.39 -13.98
N GLY A 53 -11.83 0.44 -13.14
CA GLY A 53 -12.75 1.49 -13.57
C GLY A 53 -12.61 2.72 -12.68
N HIS A 54 -13.12 3.84 -13.18
CA HIS A 54 -13.14 5.10 -12.46
C HIS A 54 -14.56 5.42 -11.99
N ILE A 55 -14.65 6.07 -10.83
CA ILE A 55 -15.93 6.52 -10.28
C ILE A 55 -16.37 7.76 -11.06
N ILE A 56 -17.56 7.69 -11.66
CA ILE A 56 -18.21 8.84 -12.30
C ILE A 56 -19.13 9.48 -11.25
N PRO A 57 -18.92 10.74 -10.85
CA PRO A 57 -19.75 11.36 -9.83
C PRO A 57 -21.18 11.55 -10.35
N SER A 58 -22.17 11.17 -9.54
CA SER A 58 -23.57 11.48 -9.82
C SER A 58 -23.91 12.91 -9.39
N GLY A 59 -24.76 13.58 -10.15
CA GLY A 59 -25.15 14.98 -9.90
C GLY A 59 -25.89 15.23 -8.58
N GLN A 60 -26.27 14.18 -7.85
CA GLN A 60 -26.94 14.25 -6.55
C GLN A 60 -25.99 14.25 -5.34
N SER A 61 -24.69 14.06 -5.53
CA SER A 61 -23.76 14.03 -4.40
C SER A 61 -23.45 15.44 -3.87
N SER A 62 -23.67 15.61 -2.57
CA SER A 62 -23.40 16.82 -1.77
C SER A 62 -21.98 17.36 -2.02
N SER A 63 -21.85 18.68 -1.95
CA SER A 63 -20.68 19.51 -2.35
C SER A 63 -19.33 19.13 -1.72
N THR A 64 -19.28 18.25 -0.72
CA THR A 64 -18.04 17.71 -0.13
C THR A 64 -17.37 16.61 -0.95
N ALA A 65 -18.08 15.95 -1.89
CA ALA A 65 -17.50 14.95 -2.79
C ALA A 65 -16.95 15.56 -4.11
N LYS A 66 -16.90 16.90 -4.20
CA LYS A 66 -16.29 17.62 -5.32
C LYS A 66 -14.80 17.81 -5.09
N GLU A 67 -14.08 16.76 -4.71
CA GLU A 67 -12.65 16.75 -4.99
C GLU A 67 -12.54 16.70 -6.50
N SER A 68 -11.98 17.74 -7.11
CA SER A 68 -11.82 17.84 -8.56
C SER A 68 -11.19 16.54 -9.03
N ILE A 69 -11.96 15.67 -9.67
CA ILE A 69 -11.59 14.28 -9.96
C ILE A 69 -10.17 14.32 -10.50
N PRO A 70 -9.14 13.96 -9.71
CA PRO A 70 -7.82 13.93 -10.27
C PRO A 70 -7.91 12.73 -11.22
N LYS A 71 -7.77 12.99 -12.52
CA LYS A 71 -7.76 11.99 -13.58
C LYS A 71 -6.48 11.15 -13.48
N LYS A 72 -6.20 10.60 -12.29
CA LYS A 72 -5.02 9.79 -12.03
C LYS A 72 -5.18 8.52 -12.82
N ARG A 73 -4.11 8.11 -13.50
CA ARG A 73 -4.16 6.97 -14.43
C ARG A 73 -4.21 5.65 -13.68
N SER A 74 -3.67 5.61 -12.45
CA SER A 74 -3.55 4.41 -11.63
C SER A 74 -3.77 4.69 -10.13
N PHE A 75 -4.25 3.67 -9.40
CA PHE A 75 -4.36 3.69 -7.94
C PHE A 75 -3.01 3.92 -7.25
N VAL A 76 -1.92 3.37 -7.81
CA VAL A 76 -0.57 3.51 -7.24
C VAL A 76 -0.09 4.95 -7.35
N GLU A 77 -0.33 5.58 -8.49
CA GLU A 77 -0.01 6.99 -8.73
C GLU A 77 -0.79 7.89 -7.77
N ALA A 78 -2.06 7.55 -7.52
CA ALA A 78 -2.88 8.24 -6.53
C ALA A 78 -2.27 8.25 -5.14
N LEU A 79 -1.73 7.11 -4.74
CA LEU A 79 -1.09 6.90 -3.45
C LEU A 79 0.28 7.59 -3.36
N ILE A 80 1.02 7.64 -4.47
CA ILE A 80 2.30 8.34 -4.56
C ILE A 80 2.10 9.85 -4.55
N GLU A 81 0.93 10.39 -4.82
CA GLU A 81 0.71 11.83 -4.70
C GLU A 81 0.26 12.26 -3.30
N ASP A 82 -0.33 11.34 -2.53
CA ASP A 82 -0.81 11.61 -1.17
C ASP A 82 0.35 11.92 -0.21
N GLU A 83 0.42 13.18 0.23
CA GLU A 83 1.42 13.67 1.17
C GLU A 83 1.30 13.06 2.57
N GLU A 84 0.08 12.81 3.04
CA GLU A 84 -0.16 12.30 4.39
C GLU A 84 0.28 10.83 4.47
N ALA A 85 -0.11 10.04 3.47
CA ALA A 85 0.32 8.66 3.32
C ALA A 85 1.85 8.55 3.26
N LYS A 86 2.53 9.44 2.50
CA LYS A 86 4.00 9.50 2.45
C LYS A 86 4.62 9.81 3.81
N LYS A 87 4.12 10.83 4.51
CA LYS A 87 4.65 11.26 5.81
C LYS A 87 4.54 10.12 6.82
N TRP A 88 3.40 9.43 6.85
CA TRP A 88 3.19 8.27 7.68
C TRP A 88 4.11 7.10 7.31
N ALA A 89 4.15 6.71 6.03
CA ALA A 89 4.99 5.62 5.55
C ALA A 89 6.47 5.86 5.88
N LYS A 90 6.97 7.08 5.65
CA LYS A 90 8.33 7.48 5.99
C LYS A 90 8.60 7.39 7.49
N LYS A 91 7.70 7.94 8.32
CA LYS A 91 7.81 7.89 9.78
C LYS A 91 7.87 6.44 10.28
N LYS A 92 6.98 5.57 9.79
CA LYS A 92 6.93 4.17 10.18
C LYS A 92 8.13 3.37 9.70
N PHE A 93 8.58 3.62 8.48
CA PHE A 93 9.77 2.97 7.94
C PHE A 93 11.02 3.30 8.76
N LEU A 94 11.28 4.59 9.02
CA LEU A 94 12.48 5.02 9.74
C LEU A 94 12.45 4.59 11.22
N ASN A 95 11.33 4.83 11.91
CA ASN A 95 11.29 4.68 13.36
C ASN A 95 11.09 3.23 13.80
N ASP A 96 10.28 2.45 13.07
CA ASP A 96 9.91 1.11 13.49
C ASP A 96 10.65 0.06 12.67
N VAL A 97 10.51 0.10 11.34
CA VAL A 97 11.01 -0.99 10.47
C VAL A 97 12.53 -0.99 10.43
N GLN A 98 13.15 0.17 10.14
CA GLN A 98 14.59 0.28 10.01
C GLN A 98 15.28 0.11 11.36
N ALA A 99 14.75 0.72 12.43
CA ALA A 99 15.30 0.56 13.78
C ALA A 99 15.27 -0.90 14.23
N LYS A 100 14.14 -1.62 14.04
CA LYS A 100 14.04 -3.05 14.35
C LYS A 100 14.96 -3.89 13.46
N GLY A 101 14.98 -3.62 12.15
CA GLY A 101 15.83 -4.35 11.20
C GLY A 101 17.33 -4.13 11.39
N ALA A 102 17.73 -2.98 11.91
CA ALA A 102 19.13 -2.66 12.22
C ALA A 102 19.55 -3.15 13.62
N SER A 103 18.61 -3.38 14.53
CA SER A 103 18.89 -3.90 15.87
C SER A 103 19.56 -5.28 15.79
N GLY A 104 20.65 -5.47 16.54
CA GLY A 104 21.42 -6.73 16.53
C GLY A 104 22.22 -7.00 15.23
N GLY A 105 22.18 -6.09 14.26
CA GLY A 105 22.87 -6.25 12.98
C GLY A 105 24.40 -6.11 13.06
N LYS A 106 25.06 -6.22 11.90
CA LYS A 106 26.52 -6.17 11.77
C LYS A 106 27.15 -4.91 12.39
N VAL A 107 26.47 -3.77 12.30
CA VAL A 107 26.93 -2.49 12.89
C VAL A 107 26.97 -2.57 14.41
N PHE A 108 25.93 -3.14 15.03
CA PHE A 108 25.88 -3.37 16.47
C PHE A 108 27.02 -4.27 16.95
N TRP A 109 27.27 -5.38 16.26
CA TRP A 109 28.39 -6.28 16.56
C TRP A 109 29.77 -5.63 16.42
N LYS A 110 29.98 -4.82 15.37
CA LYS A 110 31.22 -4.06 15.19
C LYS A 110 31.46 -3.08 16.34
N ASN A 111 30.42 -2.35 16.75
CA ASN A 111 30.49 -1.40 17.87
C ASN A 111 30.82 -2.10 19.20
N LEU A 112 30.24 -3.28 19.46
CA LEU A 112 30.60 -4.10 20.62
C LEU A 112 32.07 -4.54 20.61
N LYS A 113 32.57 -4.98 19.46
CA LYS A 113 33.98 -5.39 19.32
C LYS A 113 34.93 -4.22 19.53
N GLN A 114 34.61 -3.04 19.01
CA GLN A 114 35.39 -1.82 19.22
C GLN A 114 35.40 -1.39 20.70
N LYS A 115 34.27 -1.46 21.41
CA LYS A 115 34.21 -1.17 22.85
C LYS A 115 35.07 -2.14 23.67
N ARG A 116 35.11 -3.43 23.30
CA ARG A 116 35.95 -4.45 23.96
C ARG A 116 37.44 -4.25 23.73
N GLN A 117 37.84 -3.70 22.59
CA GLN A 117 39.26 -3.43 22.26
C GLN A 117 39.78 -2.14 22.90
N LYS A 118 38.89 -1.27 23.39
CA LYS A 118 39.23 0.00 24.03
C LYS A 118 39.33 -0.10 25.56
N SER A 119 38.94 -1.24 26.14
CA SER A 119 39.10 -1.57 27.56
C SER A 119 40.30 -2.48 27.74
#